data_AF-A0A2M8GU87-F1
#
_entry.id   AF-A0A2M8GU87-F1
#
_cell.length_a   1.000
_cell.length_b   1.000
_cell.length_c   1.000
_cell.angle_alpha   90.00
_cell.angle_beta   90.00
_cell.angle_gamma   90.00
#
_symmetry.space_group_name_H-M   'P 1'
#
loop_
_entity.id
_entity.type
_entity.pdbx_description
1 polymer ?
#
loop_
_entity_poly.entity_id
_entity_poly.type
_entity_poly.pdbx_seq_one_letter_code
_entity_poly.pdbx_strand_id
1 'polypeptide(L)'
;MYVYVLELENQNYYVGIAEDIGLRLWTHFKMGSKVGSAWTKKYKLIKVVHCSEIFPKTKWKTELVETQCTLRIAKLKGFSKVRGAGFSISNEDYPKSWDEKLVGVPPADFDKMKPLSNQELKVLFKGKYELWLEQRKKRRKPKYS
;
A
#
# COMPACT_ATOMS: atom_id res chain seq x y z
N MET A 1 -2.99 -1.92 -14.87
CA MET A 1 -3.20 -2.44 -13.51
C MET A 1 -1.85 -2.46 -12.81
N TYR A 2 -1.79 -1.93 -11.60
CA TYR A 2 -0.60 -1.85 -10.77
C TYR A 2 -0.83 -2.61 -9.47
N VAL A 3 0.23 -3.19 -8.91
CA VAL A 3 0.29 -3.55 -7.50
C VAL A 3 1.14 -2.51 -6.77
N TYR A 4 0.70 -2.11 -5.59
CA TYR A 4 1.44 -1.18 -4.75
C TYR A 4 1.42 -1.62 -3.29
N VAL A 5 2.47 -1.25 -2.58
CA VAL A 5 2.65 -1.51 -1.17
C VAL A 5 2.88 -0.20 -0.44
N LEU A 6 2.08 0.02 0.60
CA LEU A 6 2.16 1.17 1.49
C LEU A 6 2.75 0.73 2.82
N GLU A 7 3.68 1.52 3.35
CA GLU A 7 4.04 1.47 4.75
C GLU A 7 3.21 2.49 5.52
N LEU A 8 2.61 2.03 6.62
CA LEU A 8 1.74 2.78 7.51
C LEU A 8 2.39 2.89 8.89
N GLU A 9 1.84 3.74 9.76
CA GLU A 9 2.25 3.86 11.16
C GLU A 9 2.27 2.49 11.87
N ASN A 10 3.14 2.36 12.88
CA ASN A 10 3.36 1.13 13.67
C ASN A 10 3.88 -0.07 12.88
N GLN A 11 4.63 0.20 11.80
CA GLN A 11 5.21 -0.80 10.90
C GLN A 11 4.14 -1.72 10.30
N ASN A 12 2.97 -1.16 10.02
CA ASN A 12 1.91 -1.86 9.32
C ASN A 12 2.04 -1.64 7.81
N TYR A 13 1.55 -2.59 7.04
CA TYR A 13 1.63 -2.57 5.59
C TYR A 13 0.26 -2.76 4.96
N TYR A 14 0.05 -2.12 3.83
CA TYR A 14 -1.13 -2.33 3.00
C TYR A 14 -0.72 -2.65 1.57
N VAL A 15 -1.25 -3.74 1.03
CA VAL A 15 -1.10 -4.13 -0.38
C VAL A 15 -2.40 -3.85 -1.09
N GLY A 16 -2.32 -3.23 -2.25
CA GLY A 16 -3.47 -2.98 -3.08
C GLY A 16 -3.15 -3.03 -4.56
N ILE A 17 -4.22 -3.10 -5.35
CA ILE A 17 -4.18 -2.97 -6.80
C ILE A 17 -4.96 -1.73 -7.28
N ALA A 18 -4.55 -1.18 -8.41
CA ALA A 18 -5.24 -0.05 -9.05
C ALA A 18 -5.00 0.02 -10.56
N GLU A 19 -6.03 0.40 -11.31
CA GLU A 19 -5.88 0.75 -12.73
C GLU A 19 -5.22 2.13 -12.87
N ASP A 20 -5.80 3.14 -12.22
CA ASP A 20 -5.20 4.46 -12.06
C ASP A 20 -4.45 4.55 -10.71
N ILE A 21 -3.17 4.19 -10.76
CA ILE A 21 -2.29 4.23 -9.60
C ILE A 21 -2.06 5.66 -9.08
N GLY A 22 -2.03 6.65 -9.97
CA GLY A 22 -1.82 8.05 -9.61
C GLY A 22 -2.96 8.57 -8.75
N LEU A 23 -4.20 8.39 -9.23
CA LEU A 23 -5.40 8.73 -8.47
C LEU A 23 -5.45 7.96 -7.14
N ARG A 24 -5.19 6.65 -7.15
CA ARG A 24 -5.28 5.83 -5.94
C ARG A 24 -4.31 6.27 -4.85
N LEU A 25 -3.03 6.45 -5.20
CA LEU A 25 -2.02 6.92 -4.26
C LEU A 25 -2.36 8.32 -3.77
N TRP A 26 -2.74 9.24 -4.67
CA TRP A 26 -3.16 10.59 -4.29
C TRP A 26 -4.30 10.56 -3.27
N THR A 27 -5.32 9.73 -3.47
CA THR A 27 -6.44 9.55 -2.54
C THR A 27 -5.98 9.09 -1.16
N HIS A 28 -5.09 8.08 -1.10
CA HIS A 28 -4.53 7.63 0.18
C HIS A 28 -3.77 8.74 0.92
N PHE A 29 -2.95 9.52 0.21
CA PHE A 29 -2.20 10.63 0.81
C PHE A 29 -3.09 11.80 1.25
N LYS A 30 -4.15 12.10 0.49
CA LYS A 30 -4.98 13.29 0.68
C LYS A 30 -6.14 13.07 1.61
N MET A 31 -6.91 12.04 1.31
CA MET A 31 -8.20 11.82 1.93
C MET A 31 -8.09 10.80 3.07
N GLY A 32 -7.02 10.02 3.14
CA GLY A 32 -6.60 9.25 4.32
C GLY A 32 -7.75 8.52 5.02
N SER A 33 -8.11 8.95 6.23
CA SER A 33 -9.18 8.34 7.04
C SER A 33 -10.59 8.42 6.45
N LYS A 34 -10.82 9.24 5.42
CA LYS A 34 -12.15 9.40 4.79
C LYS A 34 -12.42 8.36 3.70
N VAL A 35 -11.39 7.85 3.03
CA VAL A 35 -11.52 6.90 1.90
C VAL A 35 -10.32 5.97 1.85
N GLY A 36 -10.58 4.71 1.52
CA GLY A 36 -9.60 3.64 1.57
C GLY A 36 -10.14 2.46 2.36
N SER A 37 -9.29 1.47 2.55
CA SER A 37 -9.62 0.28 3.34
C SER A 37 -9.76 0.64 4.82
N ALA A 38 -10.42 -0.21 5.61
CA ALA A 38 -10.48 -0.02 7.06
C ALA A 38 -9.06 0.12 7.66
N TRP A 39 -8.09 -0.61 7.10
CA TRP A 39 -6.69 -0.58 7.49
C TRP A 39 -6.00 0.76 7.25
N THR A 40 -6.16 1.34 6.05
CA THR A 40 -5.55 2.65 5.72
C THR A 40 -6.25 3.81 6.39
N LYS A 41 -7.48 3.60 6.90
CA LYS A 41 -8.17 4.57 7.77
C LYS A 41 -7.66 4.51 9.22
N LYS A 42 -7.33 3.32 9.70
CA LYS A 42 -6.82 3.07 11.06
C LYS A 42 -5.37 3.53 11.24
N TYR A 43 -4.50 3.27 10.26
CA TYR A 43 -3.07 3.61 10.34
C TYR A 43 -2.69 4.60 9.25
N LYS A 44 -2.04 5.71 9.61
CA LYS A 44 -1.67 6.73 8.62
C LYS A 44 -0.57 6.22 7.70
N LEU A 45 -0.65 6.61 6.44
CA LEU A 45 0.35 6.31 5.42
C LEU A 45 1.65 7.09 5.67
N ILE A 46 2.78 6.39 5.69
CA ILE A 46 4.13 6.93 5.81
C ILE A 46 4.77 7.11 4.44
N LYS A 47 4.81 6.04 3.62
CA LYS A 47 5.41 6.05 2.28
C LYS A 47 4.89 4.90 1.39
N VAL A 48 5.19 4.99 0.09
CA VAL A 48 4.99 3.90 -0.88
C VAL A 48 6.30 3.12 -0.99
N VAL A 49 6.31 1.87 -0.55
CA VAL A 49 7.53 1.04 -0.52
C VAL A 49 7.72 0.22 -1.79
N HIS A 50 6.65 -0.03 -2.53
CA HIS A 50 6.73 -0.70 -3.82
C HIS A 50 5.57 -0.27 -4.72
N CYS A 51 5.83 -0.20 -6.02
CA CYS A 51 4.80 -0.03 -7.03
C CYS A 51 5.32 -0.61 -8.34
N SER A 52 4.56 -1.52 -8.96
CA SER A 52 4.92 -2.12 -10.24
C SER A 52 3.68 -2.38 -11.08
N GLU A 53 3.85 -2.31 -12.40
CA GLU A 53 2.78 -2.65 -13.34
C GLU A 53 2.66 -4.17 -13.45
N ILE A 54 1.42 -4.66 -13.53
CA ILE A 54 1.11 -6.08 -13.68
C ILE A 54 0.89 -6.39 -15.16
N PHE A 55 1.62 -7.41 -15.65
CA PHE A 55 1.42 -8.00 -16.98
C PHE A 55 1.35 -9.54 -16.89
N PRO A 56 0.47 -10.19 -17.68
CA PRO A 56 -0.62 -9.59 -18.46
C PRO A 56 -1.72 -9.00 -17.56
N LYS A 57 -2.51 -8.05 -18.10
CA LYS A 57 -3.59 -7.36 -17.38
C LYS A 57 -4.87 -8.20 -17.30
N THR A 58 -4.78 -9.42 -16.78
CA THR A 58 -5.94 -10.29 -16.55
C THR A 58 -6.38 -10.23 -15.09
N LYS A 59 -7.68 -10.45 -14.83
CA LYS A 59 -8.25 -10.47 -13.48
C LYS A 59 -7.52 -11.48 -12.57
N TRP A 60 -7.42 -12.73 -13.04
CA TRP A 60 -6.73 -13.80 -12.31
C TRP A 60 -5.27 -13.45 -11.97
N LYS A 61 -4.52 -12.93 -12.94
CA LYS A 61 -3.11 -12.55 -12.70
C LYS A 61 -3.01 -11.44 -11.66
N THR A 62 -3.92 -10.47 -11.73
CA THR A 62 -3.95 -9.33 -10.82
C THR A 62 -4.23 -9.76 -9.38
N GLU A 63 -5.27 -10.58 -9.17
CA GLU A 63 -5.64 -11.12 -7.85
C GLU A 63 -4.54 -12.03 -7.28
N LEU A 64 -3.91 -12.84 -8.13
CA LEU A 64 -2.78 -13.69 -7.76
C LEU A 64 -1.58 -12.85 -7.31
N VAL A 65 -1.21 -11.80 -8.06
CA VAL A 65 -0.07 -10.93 -7.71
C VAL A 65 -0.34 -10.19 -6.40
N GLU A 66 -1.54 -9.66 -6.20
CA GLU A 66 -1.92 -8.99 -4.96
C GLU A 66 -1.83 -9.95 -3.76
N THR A 67 -2.37 -11.17 -3.93
CA THR A 67 -2.36 -12.21 -2.89
C THR A 67 -0.94 -12.65 -2.56
N GLN A 68 -0.12 -12.95 -3.57
CA GLN A 68 1.28 -13.34 -3.36
C GLN A 68 2.08 -12.23 -2.69
N CYS A 69 1.93 -10.97 -3.13
CA CYS A 69 2.60 -9.84 -2.51
C CYS A 69 2.22 -9.71 -1.02
N THR A 70 0.93 -9.83 -0.71
CA THR A 70 0.41 -9.82 0.67
C THR A 70 1.02 -10.93 1.52
N LEU A 71 1.02 -12.17 1.03
CA LEU A 71 1.57 -13.34 1.73
C LEU A 71 3.08 -13.22 1.96
N ARG A 72 3.84 -12.74 0.98
CA ARG A 72 5.30 -12.55 1.09
C ARG A 72 5.65 -11.54 2.18
N ILE A 73 4.91 -10.42 2.27
CA ILE A 73 5.13 -9.43 3.33
C ILE A 73 4.68 -9.98 4.68
N ALA A 74 3.55 -10.69 4.73
CA ALA A 74 3.06 -11.32 5.95
C ALA A 74 4.03 -12.40 6.47
N LYS A 75 4.71 -13.14 5.59
CA LYS A 75 5.77 -14.08 5.98
C LYS A 75 6.88 -13.40 6.78
N LEU A 76 7.24 -12.19 6.39
CA LEU A 76 8.34 -11.43 7.00
C LEU A 76 7.90 -10.67 8.26
N LYS A 77 6.71 -10.05 8.23
CA LYS A 77 6.25 -9.10 9.26
C LYS A 77 5.18 -9.65 10.19
N GLY A 78 4.61 -10.80 9.86
CA GLY A 78 3.44 -11.38 10.51
C GLY A 78 2.12 -10.83 9.92
N PHE A 79 1.09 -11.67 9.92
CA PHE A 79 -0.23 -11.31 9.41
C PHE A 79 -0.92 -10.18 10.19
N SER A 80 -0.60 -9.99 11.46
CA SER A 80 -1.12 -8.87 12.27
C SER A 80 -0.65 -7.50 11.75
N LYS A 81 0.41 -7.46 10.93
CA LYS A 81 1.04 -6.25 10.41
C LYS A 81 0.71 -5.92 8.96
N VAL A 82 -0.05 -6.74 8.25
CA VAL A 82 -0.28 -6.56 6.81
C VAL A 82 -1.79 -6.62 6.53
N ARG A 83 -2.31 -5.88 5.56
CA ARG A 83 -3.63 -6.13 4.96
C ARG A 83 -3.56 -5.96 3.45
N GLY A 84 -4.35 -6.75 2.73
CA GLY A 84 -4.42 -6.72 1.27
C GLY A 84 -5.28 -7.86 0.75
N ALA A 85 -5.57 -7.85 -0.55
CA ALA A 85 -6.45 -8.83 -1.19
C ALA A 85 -7.75 -9.04 -0.39
N GLY A 86 -8.12 -10.30 -0.13
CA GLY A 86 -9.34 -10.70 0.58
C GLY A 86 -9.50 -10.23 2.03
N PHE A 87 -8.48 -9.61 2.65
CA PHE A 87 -8.52 -9.17 4.06
C PHE A 87 -8.49 -7.65 4.21
N SER A 88 -8.50 -6.91 3.10
CA SER A 88 -8.48 -5.44 3.15
C SER A 88 -9.70 -4.84 3.87
N ILE A 89 -10.80 -5.58 4.01
CA ILE A 89 -12.08 -5.10 4.55
C ILE A 89 -12.27 -5.47 6.04
N SER A 90 -11.62 -6.52 6.54
CA SER A 90 -11.82 -6.97 7.93
C SER A 90 -10.93 -6.21 8.91
N ASN A 91 -11.54 -5.75 10.00
CA ASN A 91 -10.79 -5.33 11.20
C ASN A 91 -10.30 -6.52 12.03
N GLU A 92 -10.75 -7.72 11.67
CA GLU A 92 -10.38 -8.98 12.30
C GLU A 92 -8.92 -9.33 12.00
N ASP A 93 -8.31 -10.04 12.94
CA ASP A 93 -7.02 -10.69 12.71
C ASP A 93 -7.16 -11.78 11.64
N TYR A 94 -6.05 -12.07 10.95
CA TYR A 94 -6.07 -13.21 10.02
C TYR A 94 -6.33 -14.49 10.81
N PRO A 95 -7.17 -15.41 10.29
CA PRO A 95 -7.35 -16.69 10.93
C PRO A 95 -6.06 -17.50 10.87
N LYS A 96 -5.78 -18.28 11.91
CA LYS A 96 -4.56 -19.11 12.02
C LYS A 96 -4.33 -20.04 10.83
N SER A 97 -5.39 -20.46 10.13
CA SER A 97 -5.30 -21.25 8.89
C SER A 97 -4.56 -20.54 7.76
N TRP A 98 -4.34 -19.22 7.84
CA TRP A 98 -3.49 -18.51 6.89
C TRP A 98 -2.00 -18.68 7.15
N ASP A 99 -1.59 -19.10 8.35
CA ASP A 99 -0.20 -19.47 8.62
C ASP A 99 0.21 -20.68 7.77
N GLU A 100 -0.72 -21.59 7.49
CA GLU A 100 -0.50 -22.70 6.55
C GLU A 100 -0.26 -22.20 5.12
N LYS A 101 -0.87 -21.08 4.72
CA LYS A 101 -0.64 -20.45 3.41
C LYS A 101 0.73 -19.80 3.29
N LEU A 102 1.48 -19.67 4.39
CA LEU A 102 2.88 -19.23 4.37
C LEU A 102 3.86 -20.37 4.11
N VAL A 103 3.40 -21.63 4.08
CA VAL A 103 4.24 -22.78 3.72
C VAL A 103 4.64 -22.66 2.26
N GLY A 104 5.95 -22.67 1.98
CA GLY A 104 6.50 -22.53 0.62
C GLY A 104 6.47 -21.11 0.03
N VAL A 105 5.90 -20.11 0.73
CA VAL A 105 5.94 -18.72 0.28
C VAL A 105 7.28 -18.09 0.69
N PRO A 106 8.08 -17.59 -0.27
CA PRO A 106 9.32 -16.89 0.07
C PRO A 106 8.99 -15.57 0.78
N PRO A 107 9.81 -15.10 1.74
CA PRO A 107 9.59 -13.79 2.34
C PRO A 107 9.75 -12.67 1.31
N ALA A 108 9.07 -11.55 1.55
CA ALA A 108 9.28 -10.33 0.78
C ALA A 108 10.72 -9.85 0.96
N ASP A 109 11.37 -9.54 -0.15
CA ASP A 109 12.70 -8.93 -0.17
C ASP A 109 12.55 -7.41 -0.22
N PHE A 110 12.62 -6.77 0.95
CA PHE A 110 12.46 -5.32 1.05
C PHE A 110 13.65 -4.54 0.47
N ASP A 111 14.82 -5.17 0.36
CA ASP A 111 15.99 -4.54 -0.29
C ASP A 111 15.77 -4.41 -1.80
N LYS A 112 15.02 -5.34 -2.39
CA LYS A 112 14.54 -5.26 -3.78
C LYS A 112 13.29 -4.40 -3.94
N MET A 113 12.54 -4.13 -2.87
CA MET A 113 11.40 -3.21 -2.90
C MET A 113 11.89 -1.76 -2.80
N LYS A 114 12.27 -1.20 -3.93
CA LYS A 114 12.70 0.20 -4.02
C LYS A 114 11.52 1.14 -3.71
N PRO A 115 11.57 1.93 -2.61
CA PRO A 115 10.55 2.93 -2.34
C PRO A 115 10.53 3.98 -3.45
N LEU A 116 9.33 4.46 -3.78
CA LEU A 116 9.19 5.47 -4.83
C LEU A 116 9.85 6.78 -4.39
N SER A 117 10.72 7.30 -5.25
CA SER A 117 11.27 8.64 -5.12
C SER A 117 10.20 9.71 -5.36
N ASN A 118 10.49 10.93 -4.90
CA ASN A 118 9.63 12.09 -5.16
C ASN A 118 9.44 12.37 -6.66
N GLN A 119 10.44 12.06 -7.50
CA GLN A 119 10.36 12.21 -8.94
C GLN A 119 9.41 11.17 -9.56
N GLU A 120 9.52 9.90 -9.15
CA GLU A 120 8.61 8.84 -9.62
C GLU A 120 7.17 9.12 -9.17
N LEU A 121 6.96 9.57 -7.92
CA LEU A 121 5.65 10.00 -7.43
C LEU A 121 5.09 11.18 -8.25
N LYS A 122 5.94 12.14 -8.64
CA LYS A 122 5.53 13.27 -9.49
C LYS A 122 5.02 12.79 -10.85
N VAL A 123 5.72 11.84 -11.47
CA VAL A 123 5.32 11.25 -12.75
C VAL A 123 4.00 10.49 -12.60
N LEU A 124 3.88 9.63 -11.59
CA LEU A 124 2.67 8.82 -11.37
C LEU A 124 1.44 9.67 -11.09
N PHE A 125 1.58 10.81 -10.41
CA PHE A 125 0.44 11.66 -10.05
C PHE A 125 -0.08 12.52 -11.22
N LYS A 126 0.57 12.50 -12.40
CA LYS A 126 0.13 13.14 -13.66
C LYS A 126 -0.63 14.47 -13.48
N GLY A 127 -0.03 15.43 -12.77
CA GLY A 127 -0.61 16.76 -12.53
C GLY A 127 -1.19 17.01 -11.13
N LYS A 128 -1.42 15.96 -10.32
CA LYS A 128 -1.89 16.11 -8.92
C LYS A 128 -0.77 16.25 -7.88
N TYR A 129 0.48 16.22 -8.32
CA TYR A 129 1.66 16.26 -7.44
C TYR A 129 1.88 17.64 -6.79
N GLU A 130 1.65 18.71 -7.53
CA GLU A 130 1.81 20.09 -7.03
C GLU A 130 0.79 20.38 -5.91
N LEU A 131 -0.47 20.00 -6.14
CA LEU A 131 -1.52 20.01 -5.12
C LEU A 131 -1.09 19.21 -3.87
N TRP A 132 -0.43 18.06 -4.04
CA TRP A 132 0.10 17.27 -2.92
C TRP A 132 1.16 18.00 -2.11
N LEU A 133 2.16 18.62 -2.77
CA LEU A 133 3.23 19.36 -2.11
C LEU A 133 2.74 20.54 -1.28
N GLU A 134 1.83 21.37 -1.83
CA GLU A 134 1.30 22.53 -1.12
C GLU A 134 0.64 22.16 0.22
N GLN A 135 -0.07 21.05 0.25
CA GLN A 135 -0.78 20.62 1.45
C GLN A 135 0.15 19.95 2.47
N ARG A 136 1.22 19.30 1.99
CA ARG A 136 2.28 18.78 2.85
C ARG A 136 3.03 19.92 3.56
N LYS A 137 3.21 21.07 2.88
CA LYS A 137 3.72 22.31 3.50
C LYS A 137 2.74 22.87 4.55
N LYS A 138 1.43 22.92 4.25
CA LYS A 138 0.40 23.35 5.22
C LYS A 138 0.37 22.50 6.50
N ARG A 139 0.56 21.18 6.39
CA ARG A 139 0.66 20.26 7.55
C ARG A 139 1.93 20.42 8.39
N ARG A 140 3.00 20.95 7.80
CA ARG A 140 4.29 21.19 8.48
C ARG A 140 4.39 22.55 9.15
N LYS A 141 3.44 23.47 8.91
CA LYS A 141 3.37 24.71 9.70
C LYS A 141 2.94 24.35 11.13
N PRO A 142 3.71 24.73 12.17
CA PRO A 142 3.26 24.57 13.54
C PRO A 142 1.95 25.34 13.72
N LYS A 143 1.00 24.76 14.46
CA LYS A 143 -0.25 25.42 14.86
C LYS A 143 0.02 26.49 15.94
N TYR A 144 0.94 27.41 15.69
CA TYR A 144 1.12 28.59 16.53
C TYR A 144 1.63 29.75 15.67
N SER A 145 0.74 30.68 15.38
CA SER A 145 0.97 32.10 15.12
C SER A 145 -0.24 32.82 15.69
#